data_AF-A0A7G9ZBL3-F1
#
_entry.id   AF-A0A7G9ZBL3-F1
#
_cell.length_a   1.000
_cell.length_b   1.000
_cell.length_c   1.000
_cell.angle_alpha   90.00
_cell.angle_beta   90.00
_cell.angle_gamma   90.00
#
_symmetry.space_group_name_H-M   'P 1'
#
loop_
_entity.id
_entity.type
_entity.pdbx_description
1 polymer ?
#
loop_
_entity_poly.entity_id
_entity_poly.type
_entity_poly.pdbx_seq_one_letter_code
_entity_poly.pdbx_strand_id
1 'polypeptide(L)'
;MALPNEVKERLEEVINDWLLGFDEIAESESHFLDAVGLEPKLETLLSYTIGVLDSIVGGYIHCLYNRGMTEEEDAELIELLQGKMPELEQKFKLFLKNEE
;
A
#
# COMPACT_ATOMS: atom_id res chain seq x y z
N MET A 1 -16.49 -12.40 -7.91
CA MET A 1 -17.27 -11.61 -6.91
C MET A 1 -16.46 -10.36 -6.59
N ALA A 2 -17.09 -9.23 -6.30
CA ALA A 2 -16.40 -8.03 -5.79
C ALA A 2 -15.81 -8.27 -4.39
N LEU A 3 -14.93 -7.38 -3.93
CA LEU A 3 -14.43 -7.40 -2.55
C LEU A 3 -15.62 -7.38 -1.58
N PRO A 4 -15.61 -8.22 -0.53
CA PRO A 4 -16.62 -8.14 0.51
C PRO A 4 -16.64 -6.72 1.11
N ASN A 5 -17.82 -6.13 1.31
CA ASN A 5 -17.96 -4.74 1.76
C ASN A 5 -17.11 -4.42 3.01
N GLU A 6 -17.06 -5.35 3.98
CA GLU A 6 -16.24 -5.19 5.18
C GLU A 6 -14.74 -5.11 4.85
N VAL A 7 -14.25 -5.88 3.88
CA VAL A 7 -12.85 -5.82 3.42
C VAL A 7 -12.57 -4.46 2.79
N LYS A 8 -13.50 -3.97 1.97
CA LYS A 8 -13.38 -2.69 1.28
C LYS A 8 -13.37 -1.50 2.24
N GLU A 9 -14.34 -1.45 3.15
CA GLU A 9 -14.42 -0.39 4.18
C GLU A 9 -13.15 -0.38 5.04
N ARG A 10 -12.68 -1.54 5.49
CA ARG A 10 -11.43 -1.66 6.24
C ARG A 10 -10.21 -1.25 5.44
N LEU A 11 -10.14 -1.59 4.16
CA LEU A 11 -9.03 -1.20 3.30
C LEU A 11 -9.00 0.31 3.08
N GLU A 12 -10.16 0.94 2.86
CA GLU A 12 -10.25 2.39 2.75
C GLU A 12 -9.85 3.08 4.05
N GLU A 13 -10.30 2.58 5.22
CA GLU A 13 -9.84 3.05 6.54
C GLU A 13 -8.32 2.96 6.66
N VAL A 14 -7.74 1.79 6.40
CA VAL A 14 -6.29 1.54 6.52
C VAL A 14 -5.48 2.45 5.59
N ILE A 15 -5.91 2.63 4.33
CA ILE A 15 -5.19 3.53 3.41
C ILE A 15 -5.32 4.99 3.86
N ASN A 16 -6.48 5.40 4.36
CA ASN A 16 -6.64 6.77 4.85
C ASN A 16 -5.79 7.00 6.11
N ASP A 17 -5.76 6.06 7.05
CA ASP A 17 -4.89 6.11 8.24
C ASP A 17 -3.41 6.14 7.84
N TRP A 18 -3.03 5.35 6.83
CA TRP A 18 -1.69 5.37 6.24
C TRP A 18 -1.34 6.75 5.70
N LEU A 19 -2.25 7.37 4.93
CA LEU A 19 -2.04 8.71 4.35
C LEU A 19 -1.94 9.80 5.43
N LEU A 20 -2.63 9.63 6.56
CA LEU A 20 -2.55 10.52 7.72
C LEU A 20 -1.21 10.36 8.46
N GLY A 21 -0.73 9.13 8.64
CA GLY A 21 0.55 8.78 9.26
C GLY A 21 1.73 8.72 8.28
N PHE A 22 1.61 9.36 7.12
CA PHE A 22 2.51 9.12 5.99
C PHE A 22 3.99 9.30 6.33
N ASP A 23 4.37 10.35 7.05
CA ASP A 23 5.78 10.67 7.31
C ASP A 23 6.48 9.58 8.13
N GLU A 24 5.82 9.09 9.21
CA GLU A 24 6.34 8.01 10.04
C GLU A 24 6.48 6.70 9.25
N ILE A 25 5.53 6.45 8.34
CA ILE A 25 5.56 5.25 7.51
C ILE A 25 6.66 5.37 6.47
N ALA A 26 6.76 6.49 5.76
CA ALA A 26 7.81 6.71 4.76
C ALA A 26 9.21 6.60 5.37
N GLU A 27 9.42 7.11 6.58
CA GLU A 27 10.68 6.94 7.33
C GLU A 27 10.94 5.45 7.64
N SER A 28 9.95 4.75 8.18
CA SER A 28 10.08 3.32 8.49
C SER A 28 10.34 2.46 7.25
N GLU A 29 9.66 2.74 6.13
CA GLU A 29 9.85 2.03 4.86
C GLU A 29 11.23 2.31 4.27
N SER A 30 11.67 3.57 4.28
CA SER A 30 12.99 3.98 3.82
C SER A 30 14.10 3.26 4.61
N HIS A 31 14.00 3.26 5.94
CA HIS A 31 14.95 2.56 6.80
C HIS A 31 14.96 1.04 6.57
N PHE A 32 13.79 0.43 6.38
CA PHE A 32 13.71 -1.00 6.07
C PHE A 32 14.37 -1.34 4.74
N LEU A 33 14.10 -0.57 3.69
CA LEU A 33 14.70 -0.74 2.36
C LEU A 33 16.23 -0.61 2.44
N ASP A 34 16.75 0.43 3.09
CA ASP A 34 18.18 0.63 3.26
C ASP A 34 18.84 -0.54 4.04
N ALA A 35 18.19 -1.00 5.11
CA ALA A 35 18.68 -2.12 5.92
C ALA A 35 18.79 -3.44 5.15
N VAL A 36 17.98 -3.64 4.10
CA VAL A 36 18.07 -4.81 3.20
C VAL A 36 18.94 -4.56 1.97
N GLY A 37 19.60 -3.40 1.89
CA GLY A 37 20.48 -3.02 0.79
C GLY A 37 19.77 -2.55 -0.47
N LEU A 38 18.53 -2.07 -0.35
CA LEU A 38 17.77 -1.44 -1.42
C LEU A 38 17.73 0.07 -1.21
N GLU A 39 18.11 0.81 -2.26
CA GLU A 39 18.11 2.27 -2.20
C GLU A 39 16.66 2.79 -2.19
N PRO A 40 16.25 3.62 -1.21
CA PRO A 40 14.89 4.12 -1.07
C PRO A 40 14.58 5.24 -2.07
N LYS A 41 14.42 4.87 -3.34
CA LYS A 41 13.92 5.75 -4.41
C LYS A 41 12.40 5.77 -4.44
N LEU A 42 11.86 6.74 -5.17
CA LEU A 42 10.41 6.85 -5.38
C LEU A 42 9.80 5.53 -5.88
N GLU A 43 10.41 4.91 -6.88
CA GLU A 43 9.93 3.66 -7.50
C GLU A 43 9.96 2.48 -6.52
N THR A 44 11.00 2.38 -5.69
CA THR A 44 11.12 1.31 -4.69
C THR A 44 10.16 1.50 -3.53
N LEU A 45 9.98 2.74 -3.06
CA LEU A 45 9.01 3.07 -2.01
C LEU A 45 7.60 2.77 -2.48
N LEU A 46 7.20 3.30 -3.65
CA LEU A 46 5.88 3.00 -4.23
C LEU A 46 5.66 1.49 -4.41
N SER A 47 6.64 0.77 -4.96
CA SER A 47 6.52 -0.69 -5.15
C SER A 47 6.37 -1.43 -3.83
N TYR A 48 7.12 -1.01 -2.80
CA TYR A 48 7.05 -1.60 -1.47
C TYR A 48 5.69 -1.34 -0.81
N THR A 49 5.23 -0.08 -0.77
CA THR A 49 3.93 0.29 -0.23
C THR A 49 2.78 -0.47 -0.90
N ILE A 50 2.78 -0.55 -2.23
CA ILE A 50 1.77 -1.30 -3.00
C ILE A 50 1.80 -2.79 -2.63
N GLY A 51 3.00 -3.39 -2.58
CA GLY A 51 3.18 -4.80 -2.23
C GLY A 51 2.71 -5.11 -0.81
N VAL A 52 2.91 -4.20 0.14
CA VAL A 52 2.40 -4.34 1.51
C VAL A 52 0.87 -4.31 1.53
N LEU A 53 0.25 -3.35 0.84
CA LEU A 53 -1.21 -3.25 0.76
C LEU A 53 -1.82 -4.51 0.12
N ASP A 54 -1.27 -4.97 -1.01
CA ASP A 54 -1.69 -6.22 -1.67
C ASP A 54 -1.57 -7.43 -0.73
N SER A 55 -0.43 -7.55 -0.04
CA SER A 55 -0.19 -8.66 0.89
C SER A 55 -1.17 -8.67 2.07
N ILE A 56 -1.52 -7.49 2.59
CA ILE A 56 -2.50 -7.35 3.69
C ILE A 56 -3.88 -7.82 3.23
N VAL A 57 -4.35 -7.35 2.07
CA VAL A 57 -5.68 -7.69 1.55
C VAL A 57 -5.73 -9.18 1.20
N GLY A 58 -4.74 -9.69 0.46
CA GLY A 58 -4.64 -11.10 0.11
C GLY A 58 -4.56 -12.00 1.35
N GLY A 59 -3.80 -11.59 2.37
CA GLY A 59 -3.71 -12.29 3.65
C GLY A 59 -5.03 -12.31 4.41
N TYR A 60 -5.78 -11.21 4.43
CA TYR A 60 -7.09 -11.13 5.06
C TYR A 60 -8.11 -12.05 4.37
N ILE A 61 -8.16 -12.02 3.03
CA ILE A 61 -9.01 -12.92 2.24
C ILE A 61 -8.65 -14.38 2.50
N HIS A 62 -7.36 -14.70 2.55
CA HIS A 62 -6.91 -16.05 2.88
C HIS A 62 -7.36 -16.49 4.27
N CYS A 63 -7.17 -15.66 5.30
CA CYS A 63 -7.56 -15.98 6.67
C CYS A 63 -9.07 -16.17 6.84
N LEU A 64 -9.91 -15.37 6.17
CA LEU A 64 -11.35 -15.46 6.32
C LEU A 64 -12.00 -16.53 5.45
N TYR A 65 -11.53 -16.69 4.22
CA TYR A 65 -12.21 -17.49 3.20
C TYR A 65 -11.42 -18.73 2.78
N ASN A 66 -10.20 -18.93 3.31
CA ASN A 66 -9.30 -20.04 2.97
C ASN A 66 -9.06 -20.18 1.46
N ARG A 67 -8.90 -19.05 0.77
CA ARG A 67 -8.60 -18.96 -0.66
C ARG A 67 -7.79 -17.70 -0.98
N GLY A 68 -7.21 -17.63 -2.17
CA GLY A 68 -6.66 -16.37 -2.70
C GLY A 68 -7.76 -15.43 -3.18
N MET A 69 -7.39 -14.19 -3.51
CA MET A 69 -8.27 -13.25 -4.20
C MET A 69 -8.70 -13.81 -5.56
N THR A 70 -9.94 -13.53 -5.95
CA THR A 70 -10.43 -13.77 -7.30
C THR A 70 -10.01 -12.64 -8.24
N GLU A 71 -10.04 -12.87 -9.56
CA GLU A 71 -9.71 -11.84 -10.56
C GLU A 71 -10.52 -10.55 -10.41
N GLU A 72 -11.79 -10.66 -9.99
CA GLU A 72 -12.67 -9.51 -9.75
C GLU A 72 -12.27 -8.73 -8.48
N GLU A 73 -11.83 -9.41 -7.42
CA GLU A 73 -11.35 -8.76 -6.18
C GLU A 73 -10.01 -8.06 -6.41
N ASP A 74 -9.13 -8.71 -7.19
CA ASP A 74 -7.84 -8.16 -7.58
C ASP A 74 -8.03 -6.90 -8.46
N ALA A 75 -8.95 -6.96 -9.43
CA ALA A 75 -9.30 -5.81 -10.25
C ALA A 75 -9.83 -4.62 -9.42
N GLU A 76 -10.66 -4.89 -8.41
CA GLU A 76 -11.18 -3.84 -7.52
C GLU A 76 -10.09 -3.23 -6.63
N LEU A 77 -9.17 -4.06 -6.10
CA LEU A 77 -8.00 -3.58 -5.38
C LEU A 77 -7.13 -2.69 -6.27
N ILE A 78 -6.87 -3.11 -7.52
CA ILE A 78 -6.11 -2.34 -8.49
C ILE A 78 -6.75 -0.98 -8.73
N GLU A 79 -8.06 -0.93 -8.97
CA GLU A 79 -8.78 0.33 -9.21
C GLU A 79 -8.66 1.29 -8.01
N LEU A 80 -8.80 0.75 -6.79
CA LEU A 80 -8.66 1.52 -5.56
C LEU A 80 -7.24 2.09 -5.40
N LEU A 81 -6.21 1.26 -5.59
CA LEU A 81 -4.81 1.68 -5.50
C LEU A 81 -4.45 2.70 -6.59
N GLN A 82 -4.95 2.52 -7.81
CA GLN A 82 -4.76 3.48 -8.90
C GLN A 82 -5.38 4.84 -8.56
N GLY A 83 -6.53 4.87 -7.88
CA GLY A 83 -7.16 6.11 -7.42
C GLY A 83 -6.34 6.87 -6.37
N LYS A 84 -5.53 6.16 -5.58
CA LYS A 84 -4.69 6.72 -4.50
C LYS A 84 -3.25 6.99 -4.93
N MET A 85 -2.79 6.38 -6.02
CA MET A 85 -1.42 6.49 -6.53
C MET A 85 -0.92 7.93 -6.70
N PRO A 86 -1.70 8.87 -7.29
CA PRO A 86 -1.20 10.23 -7.51
C PRO A 86 -0.87 10.97 -6.20
N GLU A 87 -1.66 10.73 -5.14
CA GLU A 87 -1.43 11.32 -3.84
C GLU A 87 -0.20 10.72 -3.15
N LEU A 88 -0.07 9.38 -3.18
CA LEU A 88 1.09 8.67 -2.65
C LEU A 88 2.38 9.11 -3.35
N GLU A 89 2.37 9.18 -4.69
CA GLU A 89 3.53 9.62 -5.47
C GLU A 89 3.95 11.05 -5.11
N GLN A 90 3.00 11.97 -4.94
CA GLN A 90 3.32 13.34 -4.52
C GLN A 90 3.93 13.38 -3.12
N LYS A 91 3.36 12.63 -2.16
CA LYS A 91 3.86 12.57 -0.79
C LYS A 91 5.28 11.99 -0.73
N PHE A 92 5.56 10.90 -1.45
CA PHE A 92 6.92 10.33 -1.50
C PHE A 92 7.93 11.25 -2.17
N LYS A 93 7.56 11.97 -3.24
CA LYS A 93 8.44 12.99 -3.84
C LYS A 93 8.80 14.10 -2.85
N LEU A 94 7.84 14.53 -2.04
CA LEU A 94 8.08 15.55 -1.02
C LEU A 94 8.98 15.02 0.10
N PHE A 95 8.74 13.80 0.56
CA PHE A 95 9.56 13.11 1.55
C PHE A 95 11.02 13.00 1.10
N LEU A 96 11.27 12.44 -0.08
CA LEU A 96 12.63 12.24 -0.60
C LEU A 96 13.39 13.56 -0.79
N LYS A 97 12.69 14.63 -1.19
CA LYS A 97 13.30 15.95 -1.32
C LYS A 97 13.73 16.55 0.02
N ASN A 98 13.08 16.17 1.12
CA ASN A 98 13.42 16.66 2.46
C ASN A 98 14.59 15.88 3.09
N GLU A 99 14.92 14.71 2.55
CA GLU A 99 16.04 13.85 2.97
C GLU A 99 17.37 14.18 2.23
N GLU A 100 17.31 14.96 1.15
CA GLU A 100 18.47 15.48 0.38
C GLU A 100 19.08 16.76 0.98
#